data_AF-A0A1C4MJQ3-F1
#
_entry.id   AF-A0A1C4MJQ3-F1
#
_cell.length_a   1.000
_cell.length_b   1.000
_cell.length_c   1.000
_cell.angle_alpha   90.00
_cell.angle_beta   90.00
_cell.angle_gamma   90.00
#
_symmetry.space_group_name_H-M   'P 1'
#
loop_
_entity.id
_entity.type
_entity.pdbx_description
1 polymer ?
#
loop_
_entity_poly.entity_id
_entity_poly.type
_entity_poly.pdbx_seq_one_letter_code
_entity_poly.pdbx_strand_id
1 'polypeptide(L)'
;HPGAAEPAFVLPDGEIELGVGIHGERGTGRVPFADADGLVAQLVDPLVAALGLTRGSPVLVIVNGLGGASPLELSVAARAAHHRLADLGIAVARSLVGPYVTSLDMHGVSVTLLPADDDLLPLWDAPVRTPALTW
;
A
#
# COMPACT_ATOMS: atom_id res chain seq x y z
N HIS A 1 3.81 -9.27 -19.59
CA HIS A 1 3.17 -10.56 -19.22
C HIS A 1 4.00 -11.73 -19.76
N PRO A 2 4.00 -12.90 -19.10
CA PRO A 2 4.72 -14.07 -19.60
C PRO A 2 4.27 -14.43 -21.02
N GLY A 3 5.22 -14.55 -21.94
CA GLY A 3 4.94 -14.83 -23.36
C GLY A 3 4.56 -13.61 -24.20
N ALA A 4 4.37 -12.43 -23.61
CA ALA A 4 4.25 -11.18 -24.37
C ALA A 4 5.65 -10.59 -24.64
N ALA A 5 5.84 -10.02 -25.82
CA ALA A 5 7.10 -9.38 -26.20
C ALA A 5 7.26 -7.97 -25.58
N GLU A 6 6.15 -7.35 -25.15
CA GLU A 6 6.12 -5.97 -24.67
C GLU A 6 5.53 -5.84 -23.25
N PRO A 7 5.90 -4.79 -22.50
CA PRO A 7 5.27 -4.46 -21.21
C PRO A 7 3.76 -4.19 -21.35
N ALA A 8 3.01 -4.35 -20.25
CA ALA A 8 1.57 -4.05 -20.23
C ALA A 8 1.27 -2.57 -20.56
N PHE A 9 2.16 -1.66 -20.12
CA PHE A 9 2.19 -0.26 -20.54
C PHE A 9 3.58 0.33 -20.31
N VAL A 10 3.86 1.46 -20.98
CA VAL A 10 5.10 2.23 -20.84
C VAL A 10 4.79 3.56 -20.18
N LEU A 11 5.60 3.93 -19.18
CA LEU A 11 5.59 5.23 -18.53
C LEU A 11 6.76 6.08 -19.02
N PRO A 12 6.55 7.38 -19.30
CA PRO A 12 7.64 8.32 -19.49
C PRO A 12 8.52 8.45 -18.23
N ASP A 13 9.76 8.86 -18.42
CA ASP A 13 10.67 9.16 -17.32
C ASP A 13 10.07 10.23 -16.40
N GLY A 14 10.14 9.98 -15.09
CA GLY A 14 9.61 10.91 -14.08
C GLY A 14 8.09 10.89 -13.94
N GLU A 15 7.38 9.92 -14.52
CA GLU A 15 5.95 9.69 -14.29
C GLU A 15 5.68 8.37 -13.58
N ILE A 16 4.57 8.32 -12.85
CA ILE A 16 4.00 7.09 -12.30
C ILE A 16 2.54 6.94 -12.72
N GLU A 17 2.03 5.72 -12.70
CA GLU A 17 0.59 5.43 -12.83
C GLU A 17 -0.03 5.32 -11.43
N LEU A 18 -0.92 6.25 -11.06
CA LEU A 18 -1.63 6.22 -9.79
C LEU A 18 -2.92 5.40 -9.91
N GLY A 19 -3.15 4.48 -8.97
CA GLY A 19 -4.35 3.63 -8.93
C GLY A 19 -4.32 2.44 -9.90
N VAL A 20 -3.13 2.03 -10.34
CA VAL A 20 -2.94 0.86 -11.22
C VAL A 20 -3.53 -0.41 -10.59
N GLY A 21 -4.18 -1.24 -11.40
CA GLY A 21 -4.69 -2.55 -11.01
C GLY A 21 -3.61 -3.65 -10.99
N ILE A 22 -3.91 -4.77 -10.33
CA ILE A 22 -2.97 -5.90 -10.18
C ILE A 22 -2.76 -6.73 -11.45
N HIS A 23 -3.49 -6.46 -12.53
CA HIS A 23 -3.25 -7.04 -13.85
C HIS A 23 -2.67 -6.02 -14.84
N GLY A 24 -2.23 -4.84 -14.34
CA GLY A 24 -1.70 -3.76 -15.17
C GLY A 24 -2.79 -2.88 -15.78
N GLU A 25 -4.02 -2.93 -15.27
CA GLU A 25 -5.08 -2.01 -15.65
C GLU A 25 -4.71 -0.58 -15.25
N ARG A 26 -4.94 0.38 -16.15
CA ARG A 26 -4.70 1.80 -15.86
C ARG A 26 -5.66 2.30 -14.78
N GLY A 27 -5.14 3.18 -13.94
CA GLY A 27 -5.82 3.66 -12.74
C GLY A 27 -6.50 5.01 -12.93
N THR A 28 -6.38 5.84 -11.89
CA THR A 28 -6.82 7.24 -11.88
C THR A 28 -6.10 8.06 -12.96
N GLY A 29 -4.83 7.74 -13.22
CA GLY A 29 -4.05 8.31 -14.31
C GLY A 29 -2.58 8.53 -13.95
N ARG A 30 -1.87 9.19 -14.87
CA ARG A 30 -0.45 9.48 -14.73
C ARG A 30 -0.23 10.75 -13.93
N VAL A 31 0.72 10.69 -13.00
CA VAL A 31 1.15 11.85 -12.21
C VAL A 31 2.68 11.94 -12.22
N PRO A 32 3.24 13.14 -12.05
CA PRO A 32 4.68 13.29 -11.85
C PRO A 32 5.15 12.46 -10.65
N PHE A 33 6.31 11.84 -10.77
CA PHE A 33 6.99 11.19 -9.67
C PHE A 33 7.28 12.23 -8.57
N ALA A 34 7.07 11.85 -7.32
CA ALA A 34 7.39 12.64 -6.14
C ALA A 34 8.20 11.79 -5.15
N ASP A 35 8.64 12.39 -4.05
CA ASP A 35 9.23 11.59 -2.97
C ASP A 35 8.21 10.64 -2.32
N ALA A 36 8.70 9.71 -1.51
CA ALA A 36 7.85 8.71 -0.88
C ALA A 36 6.74 9.33 -0.01
N ASP A 37 7.01 10.46 0.65
CA ASP A 37 6.02 11.13 1.50
C ASP A 37 4.88 11.72 0.66
N GLY A 38 5.19 12.39 -0.46
CA GLY A 38 4.21 12.93 -1.40
C GLY A 38 3.43 11.84 -2.14
N LEU A 39 4.07 10.74 -2.53
CA LEU A 39 3.40 9.63 -3.21
C LEU A 39 2.49 8.86 -2.26
N VAL A 40 2.93 8.57 -1.03
CA VAL A 40 2.12 7.86 -0.06
C VAL A 40 0.96 8.71 0.44
N ALA A 41 1.11 10.03 0.56
CA ALA A 41 -0.01 10.92 0.87
C ALA A 41 -1.12 10.85 -0.20
N GLN A 42 -0.75 10.76 -1.48
CA GLN A 42 -1.72 10.57 -2.58
C GLN A 42 -2.47 9.23 -2.50
N LEU A 43 -1.91 8.22 -1.81
CA LEU A 43 -2.59 6.94 -1.56
C LEU A 43 -3.43 6.98 -0.27
N VAL A 44 -2.89 7.53 0.81
CA VAL A 44 -3.48 7.50 2.16
C VAL A 44 -4.65 8.48 2.29
N ASP A 45 -4.50 9.70 1.80
CA ASP A 45 -5.48 10.77 2.04
C ASP A 45 -6.87 10.45 1.47
N PRO A 46 -6.99 9.94 0.22
CA PRO A 46 -8.29 9.53 -0.31
C PRO A 46 -8.92 8.39 0.49
N LEU A 47 -8.11 7.44 0.99
CA LEU A 47 -8.59 6.32 1.81
C LEU A 47 -9.12 6.81 3.17
N VAL A 48 -8.38 7.70 3.84
CA VAL A 48 -8.80 8.32 5.11
C VAL A 48 -10.13 9.05 4.93
N ALA A 49 -10.26 9.84 3.87
CA ALA A 49 -11.49 10.56 3.56
C ALA A 49 -12.66 9.62 3.24
N ALA A 50 -12.45 8.61 2.40
CA ALA A 50 -13.48 7.67 1.98
C ALA A 50 -13.98 6.78 3.15
N LEU A 51 -13.09 6.41 4.06
CA LEU A 51 -13.41 5.62 5.25
C LEU A 51 -13.97 6.48 6.40
N GLY A 52 -13.97 7.81 6.27
CA GLY A 52 -14.41 8.71 7.34
C GLY A 52 -13.59 8.59 8.63
N LEU A 53 -12.29 8.27 8.50
CA LEU A 53 -11.41 8.10 9.66
C LEU A 53 -11.17 9.43 10.37
N THR A 54 -11.19 9.40 11.70
CA THR A 54 -11.02 10.58 12.53
C THR A 54 -9.91 10.35 13.55
N ARG A 55 -9.49 11.43 14.23
CA ARG A 55 -8.45 11.34 15.25
C ARG A 55 -8.81 10.28 16.31
N GLY A 56 -7.89 9.33 16.52
CA GLY A 56 -8.07 8.20 17.41
C GLY A 56 -8.66 6.94 16.77
N SER A 57 -9.13 7.00 15.52
CA SER A 57 -9.58 5.80 14.80
C SER A 57 -8.42 4.80 14.69
N PRO A 58 -8.58 3.55 15.19
CA PRO A 58 -7.58 2.53 15.03
C PRO A 58 -7.69 1.89 13.65
N VAL A 59 -6.55 1.62 13.02
CA VAL A 59 -6.48 0.98 11.69
C VAL A 59 -5.39 -0.08 11.64
N LEU A 60 -5.64 -1.11 10.84
CA LEU A 60 -4.58 -1.96 10.30
C LEU A 60 -4.07 -1.32 9.01
N VAL A 61 -2.74 -1.27 8.87
CA VAL A 61 -2.08 -0.69 7.69
C VAL A 61 -1.25 -1.76 6.99
N ILE A 62 -1.59 -2.06 5.74
CA ILE A 62 -0.80 -2.96 4.90
C ILE A 62 -0.09 -2.14 3.83
N VAL A 63 1.23 -2.19 3.83
CA VAL A 63 2.08 -1.60 2.78
C VAL A 63 2.59 -2.75 1.93
N ASN A 64 1.98 -2.90 0.77
CA ASN A 64 2.16 -4.04 -0.10
C ASN A 64 3.06 -3.71 -1.29
N GLY A 65 4.06 -4.54 -1.55
CA GLY A 65 4.85 -4.47 -2.78
C GLY A 65 4.16 -5.16 -3.95
N LEU A 66 4.15 -4.53 -5.12
CA LEU A 66 3.54 -5.07 -6.32
C LEU A 66 4.47 -6.01 -7.11
N GLY A 67 5.68 -6.28 -6.62
CA GLY A 67 6.62 -7.24 -7.20
C GLY A 67 8.05 -6.72 -7.25
N GLY A 68 8.27 -5.65 -8.04
CA GLY A 68 9.60 -5.10 -8.32
C GLY A 68 10.17 -4.17 -7.24
N ALA A 69 9.34 -3.65 -6.33
CA ALA A 69 9.80 -2.78 -5.25
C ALA A 69 10.65 -3.56 -4.22
N SER A 70 11.82 -3.03 -3.87
CA SER A 70 12.73 -3.64 -2.91
C SER A 70 12.19 -3.56 -1.47
N PRO A 71 12.63 -4.44 -0.55
CA PRO A 71 12.27 -4.35 0.87
C PRO A 71 12.62 -3.00 1.51
N LEU A 72 13.69 -2.35 1.04
CA LEU A 72 14.08 -1.02 1.52
C LEU A 72 13.08 0.04 1.09
N GLU A 73 12.66 0.03 -0.18
CA GLU A 73 11.62 0.94 -0.68
C GLU A 73 10.29 0.73 0.04
N LEU A 74 9.90 -0.52 0.30
CA LEU A 74 8.71 -0.82 1.09
C LEU A 74 8.81 -0.29 2.53
N SER A 75 10.00 -0.35 3.12
CA SER A 75 10.24 0.22 4.46
C SER A 75 10.12 1.75 4.46
N VAL A 76 10.61 2.42 3.41
CA VAL A 76 10.47 3.87 3.23
C VAL A 76 9.01 4.27 3.02
N ALA A 77 8.27 3.53 2.19
CA ALA A 77 6.83 3.73 2.00
C ALA A 77 6.03 3.48 3.29
N ALA A 78 6.41 2.47 4.08
CA ALA A 78 5.79 2.21 5.37
C ALA A 78 6.05 3.33 6.37
N ARG A 79 7.28 3.84 6.46
CA ARG A 79 7.59 5.04 7.26
C ARG A 79 6.70 6.21 6.86
N ALA A 80 6.60 6.49 5.55
CA ALA A 80 5.76 7.58 5.04
C ALA A 80 4.28 7.39 5.41
N ALA A 81 3.73 6.17 5.29
CA ALA A 81 2.35 5.87 5.64
C ALA A 81 2.09 6.05 7.14
N HIS A 82 2.97 5.53 7.99
CA HIS A 82 2.87 5.66 9.44
C HIS A 82 2.97 7.12 9.89
N HIS A 83 3.90 7.89 9.33
CA HIS A 83 4.01 9.33 9.62
C HIS A 83 2.76 10.08 9.18
N ARG A 84 2.28 9.83 7.95
CA ARG A 84 1.08 10.51 7.45
C ARG A 84 -0.16 10.24 8.30
N LEU A 85 -0.36 8.98 8.70
CA LEU A 85 -1.46 8.60 9.60
C LEU A 85 -1.31 9.25 10.99
N ALA A 86 -0.09 9.30 11.53
CA ALA A 86 0.18 9.96 12.80
C ALA A 86 -0.09 11.47 12.77
N ASP A 87 0.29 12.16 11.68
CA ASP A 87 0.00 13.58 11.47
C ASP A 87 -1.51 13.87 11.42
N LEU A 88 -2.28 12.95 10.85
CA LEU A 88 -3.74 12.97 10.83
C LEU A 88 -4.37 12.53 12.17
N GLY A 89 -3.56 12.06 13.11
CA GLY A 89 -4.00 11.57 14.42
C GLY A 89 -4.70 10.21 14.38
N ILE A 90 -4.51 9.43 13.31
CA ILE A 90 -5.04 8.07 13.15
C ILE A 90 -4.10 7.09 13.86
N ALA A 91 -4.65 6.16 14.63
CA ALA A 91 -3.86 5.20 15.40
C ALA A 91 -3.58 3.94 14.57
N VAL A 92 -2.31 3.63 14.30
CA VAL A 92 -1.95 2.36 13.66
C VAL A 92 -1.93 1.24 14.70
N ALA A 93 -2.96 0.40 14.69
CA ALA A 93 -3.11 -0.69 15.65
C ALA A 93 -2.20 -1.89 15.30
N ARG A 94 -2.15 -2.28 14.02
CA ARG A 94 -1.20 -3.28 13.50
C ARG A 94 -0.72 -2.85 12.12
N SER A 95 0.44 -3.35 11.72
CA SER A 95 0.97 -3.08 10.39
C SER A 95 1.61 -4.32 9.79
N LEU A 96 1.48 -4.44 8.48
CA LEU A 96 2.06 -5.51 7.70
C LEU A 96 2.77 -4.89 6.48
N VAL A 97 4.05 -5.21 6.28
CA VAL A 97 4.87 -4.63 5.22
C VAL A 97 5.53 -5.76 4.45
N GLY A 98 5.40 -5.77 3.11
CA GLY A 98 5.95 -6.83 2.28
C GLY A 98 5.16 -7.11 0.99
N PRO A 99 5.61 -8.05 0.16
CA PRO A 99 4.95 -8.42 -1.09
C PRO A 99 3.88 -9.50 -0.86
N TYR A 100 2.66 -9.11 -0.47
CA TYR A 100 1.57 -10.04 -0.17
C TYR A 100 0.66 -10.30 -1.37
N VAL A 101 0.38 -9.26 -2.16
CA VAL A 101 -0.46 -9.30 -3.37
C VAL A 101 0.31 -8.60 -4.50
N THR A 102 1.04 -9.39 -5.28
CA THR A 102 1.94 -8.90 -6.34
C THR A 102 1.31 -8.90 -7.72
N SER A 103 1.85 -8.10 -8.62
CA SER A 103 1.61 -8.13 -10.08
C SER A 103 2.92 -8.42 -10.81
N LEU A 104 3.36 -9.68 -10.78
CA LEU A 104 4.61 -10.15 -11.39
C LEU A 104 5.82 -9.29 -10.96
N ASP A 105 6.43 -8.58 -11.91
CA ASP A 105 7.60 -7.72 -11.77
C ASP A 105 7.26 -6.22 -11.69
N MET A 106 5.98 -5.86 -11.46
CA MET A 106 5.56 -4.46 -11.37
C MET A 106 6.30 -3.73 -10.24
N HIS A 107 7.03 -2.68 -10.61
CA HIS A 107 7.68 -1.78 -9.65
C HIS A 107 6.65 -0.80 -9.10
N GLY A 108 6.08 -1.13 -7.94
CA GLY A 108 5.09 -0.27 -7.31
C GLY A 108 4.71 -0.73 -5.91
N VAL A 109 3.90 0.10 -5.26
CA VAL A 109 3.39 -0.14 -3.91
C VAL A 109 1.90 0.09 -3.88
N SER A 110 1.19 -0.62 -3.01
CA SER A 110 -0.17 -0.30 -2.62
C SER A 110 -0.29 -0.14 -1.11
N VAL A 111 -1.23 0.69 -0.68
CA VAL A 111 -1.56 0.89 0.74
C VAL A 111 -2.99 0.46 0.96
N THR A 112 -3.20 -0.35 1.99
CA THR A 112 -4.54 -0.72 2.47
C THR A 112 -4.71 -0.20 3.89
N LEU A 113 -5.83 0.48 4.13
CA LEU A 113 -6.30 0.85 5.47
C LEU A 113 -7.56 0.04 5.77
N LEU A 114 -7.56 -0.62 6.92
CA LEU A 114 -8.73 -1.34 7.43
C LEU A 114 -9.06 -0.79 8.81
N PRO A 115 -10.22 -0.13 9.01
CA PRO A 115 -10.68 0.27 10.34
C PRO A 115 -10.69 -0.96 11.26
N ALA A 116 -10.09 -0.80 12.43
CA ALA A 116 -10.03 -1.84 13.43
C ALA A 116 -11.05 -1.57 14.53
N ASP A 117 -11.49 -2.63 15.20
CA ASP A 117 -12.27 -2.56 16.42
C ASP A 117 -11.84 -3.70 17.36
N ASP A 118 -12.47 -3.74 18.53
CA ASP A 118 -12.16 -4.69 19.58
C ASP A 118 -12.55 -6.13 19.20
N ASP A 119 -13.38 -6.33 18.17
CA ASP A 119 -13.74 -7.65 17.65
C ASP A 119 -12.73 -8.13 16.59
N LEU A 120 -12.23 -7.22 15.74
CA LEU A 120 -11.30 -7.53 14.65
C LEU A 120 -9.88 -7.79 15.16
N LEU A 121 -9.38 -7.01 16.12
CA LEU A 121 -8.00 -7.10 16.58
C LEU A 121 -7.65 -8.50 17.16
N PRO A 122 -8.49 -9.11 18.01
CA PRO A 122 -8.27 -10.48 18.46
C PRO A 122 -8.23 -11.51 17.32
N LEU A 123 -9.01 -11.31 16.25
CA LEU A 123 -9.00 -12.20 15.08
C LEU A 123 -7.73 -12.05 14.26
N TRP A 124 -7.20 -10.82 14.13
CA TRP A 124 -5.91 -10.58 13.49
C TRP A 124 -4.76 -11.19 14.30
N ASP A 125 -4.79 -11.03 15.63
CA ASP A 125 -3.73 -11.51 16.51
C ASP A 125 -3.78 -13.04 16.75
N ALA A 126 -4.86 -13.71 16.33
CA ALA A 126 -4.99 -15.15 16.45
C ALA A 126 -3.86 -15.87 15.67
N PRO A 127 -3.33 -17.00 16.19
CA PRO A 127 -2.23 -17.70 15.52
C PRO A 127 -2.58 -18.10 14.09
N VAL A 128 -1.64 -17.87 13.18
CA VAL A 128 -1.76 -18.25 11.76
C VAL A 128 -0.48 -18.95 11.34
N ARG A 129 -0.61 -20.03 10.55
CA ARG A 129 0.54 -20.78 10.03
C ARG A 129 0.31 -21.11 8.57
N THR A 130 0.78 -20.23 7.71
CA THR A 130 0.72 -20.35 6.25
C THR A 130 2.09 -20.06 5.65
N PRO A 131 2.35 -20.41 4.38
CA PRO A 131 3.63 -20.12 3.75
C PRO A 131 4.02 -18.63 3.73
N ALA A 132 3.03 -17.72 3.73
CA ALA A 132 3.26 -16.27 3.62
C ALA A 132 3.06 -15.51 4.94
N LEU A 133 2.22 -16.02 5.84
CA LEU A 133 1.89 -15.39 7.13
C LEU A 133 2.05 -16.42 8.25
N THR A 134 2.93 -16.13 9.20
CA THR A 134 3.18 -16.98 10.37
C THR A 134 3.40 -16.12 11.61
N TRP A 135 2.49 -16.22 12.58
CA TRP A 135 2.63 -15.72 13.95
C TRP A 135 1.83 -16.58 14.93
#